data_AF-A0A2L2NEB8-F1
#
_entry.id   AF-A0A2L2NEB8-F1
#
_cell.length_a   1.000
_cell.length_b   1.000
_cell.length_c   1.000
_cell.angle_alpha   90.00
_cell.angle_beta   90.00
_cell.angle_gamma   90.00
#
_symmetry.space_group_name_H-M   'P 1'
#
loop_
_entity.id
_entity.type
_entity.pdbx_description
1 polymer ?
#
loop_
_entity_poly.entity_id
_entity_poly.type
_entity_poly.pdbx_seq_one_letter_code
_entity_poly.pdbx_strand_id
1 'polypeptide(L)'
;MTGFQKISNFNSPCKLVANHIARRVGSDVQKRIDALRIGQKMQDLPEELWHDSFKFYLKHDRNRQGGPNLRIIRLDPDKPSLTVTGYIFNKFVHPYKNRFITVREAARLQGFPDDMKFEGTLTSTQLQVGNAVPVPLAEAVFKSLVRQAKSLGFENRSLKAFSLFSGAGGMDIGAYLTDSIETKLALDNWSDACATLRGFLGGHICVLENDISTLKNPLSLWQKFSGEVEKPDIIFGGPPCQAFSQAGKQKGFQDDRGGMIYEFLRFVEYLYPPFFVMENVSNLKGIAGGTLYNQILEKMANLGYNISVGVLLAADFGTPQLRRRLFFLGCRKDIGNICLPLATHSPELELFGLIPYVTVGKAFFDLPEAEFSR
;
A
#
# COMPACT_ATOMS: atom_id res chain seq x y z
N MET A 1 5.35 0.03 21.98
CA MET A 1 6.26 -0.46 20.94
C MET A 1 5.52 -0.44 19.61
N THR A 2 5.92 0.43 18.68
CA THR A 2 5.37 0.51 17.32
C THR A 2 5.88 -0.69 16.50
N GLY A 3 5.11 -1.22 15.54
CA GLY A 3 5.46 -2.44 14.79
C GLY A 3 6.77 -2.34 14.00
N PHE A 4 7.26 -1.13 13.78
CA PHE A 4 8.60 -0.88 13.26
C PHE A 4 9.69 -1.60 14.09
N GLN A 5 9.57 -1.65 15.42
CA GLN A 5 10.54 -2.32 16.31
C GLN A 5 10.42 -3.86 16.31
N LYS A 6 9.29 -4.44 15.88
CA LYS A 6 9.16 -5.91 15.78
C LYS A 6 9.73 -6.47 14.47
N ILE A 7 9.76 -5.65 13.43
CA ILE A 7 10.29 -6.02 12.10
C ILE A 7 11.78 -5.69 11.95
N SER A 8 12.30 -4.80 12.79
CA SER A 8 13.72 -4.46 12.81
C SER A 8 14.29 -4.74 14.20
N ASN A 9 14.96 -5.88 14.32
CA ASN A 9 16.09 -5.96 15.24
C ASN A 9 17.14 -4.96 14.74
N PHE A 10 17.02 -3.70 15.16
CA PHE A 10 17.98 -2.62 14.90
C PHE A 10 19.39 -2.86 15.49
N ASN A 11 19.74 -4.10 15.85
CA ASN A 11 21.00 -4.47 16.50
C ASN A 11 21.77 -5.60 15.81
N SER A 12 21.38 -6.05 14.62
CA SER A 12 22.21 -6.98 13.83
C SER A 12 22.16 -6.64 12.34
N PRO A 13 23.27 -6.24 11.70
CA PRO A 13 23.29 -6.00 10.26
C PRO A 13 22.92 -7.28 9.53
N CYS A 14 21.80 -7.26 8.79
CA CYS A 14 21.41 -8.38 7.94
C CYS A 14 22.39 -8.44 6.75
N LYS A 15 23.31 -9.41 6.77
CA LYS A 15 24.42 -9.50 5.79
C LYS A 15 23.96 -9.73 4.35
N LEU A 16 22.71 -10.19 4.12
CA LEU A 16 22.14 -10.42 2.80
C LEU A 16 20.67 -10.03 2.81
N VAL A 17 20.28 -9.09 1.94
CA VAL A 17 18.90 -8.60 1.82
C VAL A 17 18.38 -8.84 0.41
N ALA A 18 17.23 -9.49 0.29
CA ALA A 18 16.64 -9.81 -1.00
C ALA A 18 16.16 -8.56 -1.76
N ASN A 19 16.19 -8.64 -3.09
CA ASN A 19 15.76 -7.59 -4.02
C ASN A 19 16.52 -6.25 -3.87
N HIS A 20 17.74 -6.28 -3.33
CA HIS A 20 18.61 -5.11 -3.16
C HIS A 20 19.63 -4.97 -4.31
N ILE A 21 19.11 -4.85 -5.53
CA ILE A 21 19.92 -4.75 -6.76
C ILE A 21 19.70 -3.38 -7.42
N ALA A 22 20.78 -2.65 -7.63
CA ALA A 22 20.84 -1.38 -8.34
C ALA A 22 20.95 -1.60 -9.85
N ARG A 23 20.24 -0.78 -10.63
CA ARG A 23 20.34 -0.80 -12.10
C ARG A 23 21.43 0.14 -12.59
N ARG A 24 22.17 -0.31 -13.60
CA ARG A 24 22.95 0.57 -14.47
C ARG A 24 22.01 1.35 -15.40
N VAL A 25 22.36 2.59 -15.69
CA VAL A 25 21.58 3.48 -16.55
C VAL A 25 22.45 4.00 -17.70
N GLY A 26 21.82 4.47 -18.77
CA GLY A 26 22.53 5.10 -19.88
C GLY A 26 23.26 6.37 -19.45
N SER A 27 24.29 6.76 -20.20
CA SER A 27 25.15 7.91 -19.93
C SER A 27 24.39 9.20 -19.65
N ASP A 28 23.35 9.51 -20.44
CA ASP A 28 22.56 10.73 -20.26
C ASP A 28 21.72 10.72 -18.99
N VAL A 29 21.23 9.55 -18.57
CA VAL A 29 20.51 9.43 -17.30
C VAL A 29 21.50 9.53 -16.13
N GLN A 30 22.70 8.94 -16.27
CA GLN A 30 23.74 9.03 -15.27
C GLN A 30 24.18 10.48 -15.03
N LYS A 31 24.42 11.26 -16.09
CA LYS A 31 24.73 12.69 -15.98
C LYS A 31 23.68 13.47 -15.19
N ARG A 32 22.39 13.16 -15.40
CA ARG A 32 21.29 13.78 -14.64
C ARG A 32 21.34 13.39 -13.16
N ILE A 33 21.56 12.10 -12.87
CA ILE A 33 21.69 11.60 -11.50
C ILE A 33 22.85 12.31 -10.80
N ASP A 34 24.02 12.37 -11.43
CA ASP A 34 25.24 12.96 -10.87
C ASP A 34 25.07 14.46 -10.59
N ALA A 35 24.32 15.17 -11.43
CA ALA A 35 24.07 16.61 -11.28
C ALA A 35 23.01 16.96 -10.22
N LEU A 36 22.10 16.05 -9.88
CA LEU A 36 21.06 16.30 -8.87
C LEU A 36 21.67 16.39 -7.47
N ARG A 37 21.40 17.47 -6.75
CA ARG A 37 21.68 17.59 -5.30
C ARG A 37 20.52 17.04 -4.48
N ILE A 38 20.73 16.86 -3.18
CA ILE A 38 19.72 16.33 -2.26
C ILE A 38 18.42 17.15 -2.36
N GLY A 39 17.28 16.46 -2.49
CA GLY A 39 15.96 17.07 -2.62
C GLY A 39 15.63 17.66 -4.00
N GLN A 40 16.61 17.78 -4.90
CA GLN A 40 16.40 18.34 -6.24
C GLN A 40 15.69 17.37 -7.17
N LYS A 41 14.95 17.92 -8.12
CA LYS A 41 14.16 17.23 -9.15
C LYS A 41 14.58 17.66 -10.56
N MET A 42 14.02 17.03 -11.59
CA MET A 42 14.30 17.33 -13.01
C MET A 42 14.38 18.83 -13.33
N GLN A 43 13.49 19.63 -12.73
CA GLN A 43 13.39 21.08 -12.97
C GLN A 43 14.58 21.88 -12.45
N ASP A 44 15.32 21.35 -11.48
CA ASP A 44 16.45 22.04 -10.85
C ASP A 44 17.78 21.73 -11.56
N LEU A 45 17.76 20.83 -12.55
CA LEU A 45 18.91 20.54 -13.40
C LEU A 45 19.15 21.68 -14.40
N PRO A 46 20.40 21.86 -14.88
CA PRO A 46 20.69 22.68 -16.05
C PRO A 46 19.85 22.26 -17.27
N GLU A 47 19.42 23.22 -18.11
CA GLU A 47 18.50 22.98 -19.21
C GLU A 47 19.04 21.98 -20.25
N GLU A 48 20.36 21.96 -20.44
CA GLU A 48 21.06 21.01 -21.30
C GLU A 48 20.86 19.55 -20.84
N LEU A 49 20.65 19.33 -19.55
CA LEU A 49 20.39 18.02 -18.96
C LEU A 49 18.89 17.68 -18.88
N TRP A 50 17.98 18.59 -19.20
CA TRP A 50 16.55 18.27 -19.22
C TRP A 50 16.23 17.21 -20.27
N HIS A 51 15.37 16.27 -19.90
CA HIS A 51 14.84 15.29 -20.84
C HIS A 51 13.93 15.97 -21.89
N ASP A 52 13.92 15.49 -23.13
CA ASP A 52 13.17 16.12 -24.22
C ASP A 52 11.67 16.18 -23.96
N SER A 53 11.11 15.15 -23.32
CA SER A 53 9.71 15.19 -22.90
C SER A 53 9.46 16.35 -21.92
N PHE A 54 10.39 16.64 -21.02
CA PHE A 54 10.25 17.71 -20.06
C PHE A 54 10.31 19.09 -20.76
N LYS A 55 11.26 19.27 -21.69
CA LYS A 55 11.34 20.46 -22.56
C LYS A 55 10.06 20.68 -23.35
N PHE A 56 9.48 19.62 -23.92
CA PHE A 56 8.23 19.68 -24.66
C PHE A 56 7.08 20.23 -23.80
N TYR A 57 6.93 19.77 -22.55
CA TYR A 57 5.83 20.23 -21.70
C TYR A 57 5.98 21.67 -21.21
N LEU A 58 7.19 22.13 -20.87
CA LEU A 58 7.42 23.52 -20.48
C LEU A 58 7.06 24.52 -21.59
N LYS A 59 7.27 24.14 -22.86
CA LYS A 59 6.87 24.96 -24.01
C LYS A 59 5.36 25.19 -24.09
N HIS A 60 4.56 24.22 -23.63
CA HIS A 60 3.10 24.25 -23.75
C HIS A 60 2.39 24.77 -22.49
N ASP A 61 3.04 24.73 -21.34
CA ASP A 61 2.53 25.31 -20.09
C ASP A 61 3.73 25.66 -19.18
N ARG A 62 4.05 26.95 -19.12
CA ARG A 62 5.16 27.49 -18.31
C ARG A 62 4.94 27.33 -16.81
N ASN A 63 3.69 27.16 -16.37
CA ASN A 63 3.33 26.98 -14.97
C ASN A 63 3.18 25.50 -14.59
N ARG A 64 3.43 24.58 -15.54
CA ARG A 64 3.21 23.15 -15.33
C ARG A 64 4.18 22.56 -14.32
N GLN A 65 3.65 22.19 -13.16
CA GLN A 65 4.38 21.40 -12.17
C GLN A 65 4.31 19.90 -12.49
N GLY A 66 5.04 19.48 -13.53
CA GLY A 66 5.31 18.07 -13.82
C GLY A 66 4.72 17.49 -15.11
N GLY A 67 5.37 16.44 -15.60
CA GLY A 67 5.04 15.74 -16.85
C GLY A 67 5.27 14.21 -16.76
N PRO A 68 4.81 13.45 -17.76
CA PRO A 68 4.67 11.99 -17.70
C PRO A 68 5.97 11.17 -17.70
N ASN A 69 7.08 11.62 -18.31
CA ASN A 69 8.12 10.67 -18.71
C ASN A 69 9.51 10.72 -18.06
N LEU A 70 9.77 11.55 -17.03
CA LEU A 70 10.92 11.37 -16.12
C LEU A 70 10.77 12.34 -14.95
N ARG A 71 10.19 11.86 -13.84
CA ARG A 71 10.06 12.63 -12.59
C ARG A 71 11.22 12.31 -11.65
N ILE A 72 12.43 12.38 -12.19
CA ILE A 72 13.63 12.11 -11.40
C ILE A 72 13.72 13.13 -10.25
N ILE A 73 13.95 12.61 -9.05
CA ILE A 73 14.15 13.37 -7.82
C ILE A 73 15.17 12.62 -6.96
N ARG A 74 16.19 13.34 -6.48
CA ARG A 74 17.07 12.82 -5.43
C ARG A 74 16.36 12.98 -4.10
N LEU A 75 16.17 11.86 -3.42
CA LEU A 75 15.47 11.86 -2.14
C LEU A 75 16.23 12.71 -1.12
N ASP A 76 15.47 13.36 -0.25
CA ASP A 76 15.97 14.11 0.90
C ASP A 76 16.01 13.16 2.10
N PRO A 77 17.18 12.89 2.71
CA PRO A 77 17.30 11.96 3.82
C PRO A 77 16.61 12.45 5.10
N ASP A 78 16.33 13.75 5.22
CA ASP A 78 15.72 14.35 6.41
C ASP A 78 14.20 14.49 6.29
N LYS A 79 13.63 14.03 5.18
CA LYS A 79 12.18 14.07 4.92
C LYS A 79 11.64 12.68 4.59
N PRO A 80 10.32 12.45 4.77
CA PRO A 80 9.66 11.29 4.17
C PRO A 80 9.74 11.36 2.65
N SER A 81 9.75 10.21 1.98
CA SER A 81 9.73 10.19 0.52
C SER A 81 8.37 10.65 -0.04
N LEU A 82 8.35 11.05 -1.30
CA LEU A 82 7.08 11.10 -2.05
C LEU A 82 6.52 9.68 -2.23
N THR A 83 5.29 9.57 -2.74
CA THR A 83 4.65 8.28 -2.97
C THR A 83 5.47 7.37 -3.90
N VAL A 84 5.81 6.19 -3.40
CA VAL A 84 6.34 5.04 -4.14
C VAL A 84 5.22 4.48 -5.02
N THR A 85 5.49 4.38 -6.32
CA THR A 85 4.56 3.90 -7.35
C THR A 85 5.23 2.79 -8.14
N GLY A 86 4.52 2.02 -8.97
CA GLY A 86 5.10 0.93 -9.79
C GLY A 86 6.15 1.34 -10.86
N TYR A 87 6.64 2.58 -10.82
CA TYR A 87 7.61 3.17 -11.76
C TYR A 87 8.79 3.80 -10.99
N ILE A 88 9.37 3.02 -10.08
CA ILE A 88 10.34 3.49 -9.07
C ILE A 88 11.65 3.92 -9.75
N PHE A 89 12.15 3.11 -10.69
CA PHE A 89 13.46 3.26 -11.31
C PHE A 89 13.62 4.44 -12.28
N ASN A 90 12.57 5.23 -12.52
CA ASN A 90 12.66 6.46 -13.33
C ASN A 90 12.32 7.71 -12.49
N LYS A 91 12.27 7.55 -11.16
CA LYS A 91 11.75 8.56 -10.25
C LYS A 91 12.70 8.82 -9.08
N PHE A 92 13.03 7.83 -8.27
CA PHE A 92 13.73 8.07 -7.01
C PHE A 92 15.22 7.75 -7.08
N VAL A 93 16.04 8.79 -7.01
CA VAL A 93 17.49 8.71 -6.85
C VAL A 93 17.83 8.62 -5.37
N HIS A 94 18.77 7.74 -5.03
CA HIS A 94 19.22 7.51 -3.67
C HIS A 94 19.79 8.81 -3.05
N PRO A 95 19.54 9.13 -1.77
CA PRO A 95 19.98 10.40 -1.17
C PRO A 95 21.50 10.59 -1.25
N TYR A 96 22.27 9.52 -0.99
CA TYR A 96 23.73 9.57 -0.87
C TYR A 96 24.51 8.92 -2.01
N LYS A 97 23.84 8.28 -2.96
CA LYS A 97 24.49 7.43 -3.99
C LYS A 97 24.03 7.89 -5.37
N ASN A 98 24.89 7.78 -6.36
CA ASN A 98 24.58 8.18 -7.74
C ASN A 98 23.92 7.05 -8.52
N ARG A 99 22.79 6.57 -8.00
CA ARG A 99 21.94 5.55 -8.61
C ARG A 99 20.48 5.76 -8.21
N PHE A 100 19.56 5.17 -8.96
CA PHE A 100 18.19 4.99 -8.48
C PHE A 100 18.15 4.10 -7.24
N ILE A 101 17.09 4.23 -6.45
CA ILE A 101 16.83 3.31 -5.34
C ILE A 101 16.48 1.91 -5.86
N THR A 102 16.79 0.89 -5.08
CA THR A 102 16.47 -0.53 -5.34
C THR A 102 15.02 -0.87 -4.98
N VAL A 103 14.55 -2.08 -5.33
CA VAL A 103 13.24 -2.59 -4.87
C VAL A 103 13.22 -2.68 -3.35
N ARG A 104 14.28 -3.20 -2.72
CA ARG A 104 14.40 -3.27 -1.26
C ARG A 104 14.26 -1.91 -0.57
N GLU A 105 14.98 -0.90 -1.06
CA GLU A 105 14.88 0.46 -0.49
C GLU A 105 13.45 0.99 -0.62
N ALA A 106 12.80 0.79 -1.76
CA ALA A 106 11.40 1.16 -1.90
C ALA A 106 10.45 0.35 -0.99
N ALA A 107 10.76 -0.93 -0.74
CA ALA A 107 10.02 -1.77 0.19
C ALA A 107 10.14 -1.24 1.63
N ARG A 108 11.33 -0.81 2.06
CA ARG A 108 11.52 -0.11 3.34
C ARG A 108 10.74 1.21 3.40
N LEU A 109 10.64 1.94 2.28
CA LEU A 109 9.79 3.15 2.23
C LEU A 109 8.29 2.85 2.40
N GLN A 110 7.86 1.62 2.19
CA GLN A 110 6.50 1.13 2.46
C GLN A 110 6.40 0.40 3.83
N GLY A 111 7.53 0.26 4.55
CA GLY A 111 7.62 -0.43 5.84
C GLY A 111 7.57 -1.95 5.76
N PHE A 112 7.90 -2.55 4.61
CA PHE A 112 8.00 -4.01 4.49
C PHE A 112 9.20 -4.57 5.27
N PRO A 113 9.08 -5.79 5.82
CA PRO A 113 10.18 -6.54 6.43
C PRO A 113 11.35 -6.82 5.47
N ASP A 114 12.57 -6.84 6.00
CA ASP A 114 13.79 -7.04 5.21
C ASP A 114 14.01 -8.49 4.74
N ASP A 115 13.48 -9.44 5.50
CA ASP A 115 13.48 -10.88 5.20
C ASP A 115 12.41 -11.28 4.18
N MET A 116 11.43 -10.43 3.91
CA MET A 116 10.42 -10.65 2.88
C MET A 116 11.04 -10.55 1.48
N LYS A 117 11.07 -11.65 0.72
CA LYS A 117 11.53 -11.67 -0.68
C LYS A 117 10.37 -11.44 -1.65
N PHE A 118 10.53 -10.48 -2.56
CA PHE A 118 9.59 -10.24 -3.66
C PHE A 118 9.94 -11.14 -4.85
N GLU A 119 9.00 -11.97 -5.27
CA GLU A 119 9.11 -12.91 -6.38
C GLU A 119 8.71 -12.28 -7.73
N GLY A 120 9.18 -12.89 -8.82
CA GLY A 120 8.88 -12.48 -10.19
C GLY A 120 9.92 -11.55 -10.81
N THR A 121 9.55 -10.96 -11.95
CA THR A 121 10.44 -10.06 -12.70
C THR A 121 10.71 -8.75 -11.96
N LEU A 122 11.75 -8.02 -12.35
CA LEU A 122 12.03 -6.70 -11.80
C LEU A 122 10.85 -5.72 -11.94
N THR A 123 10.10 -5.80 -13.05
CA THR A 123 8.89 -4.98 -13.24
C THR A 123 7.78 -5.42 -12.29
N SER A 124 7.59 -6.73 -12.12
CA SER A 124 6.58 -7.29 -11.22
C SER A 124 6.83 -6.87 -9.77
N THR A 125 8.06 -7.06 -9.27
CA THR A 125 8.43 -6.68 -7.89
C THR A 125 8.26 -5.18 -7.61
N GLN A 126 8.55 -4.30 -8.58
CA GLN A 126 8.24 -2.87 -8.46
C GLN A 126 6.75 -2.58 -8.36
N LEU A 127 5.94 -3.23 -9.18
CA LEU A 127 4.48 -3.06 -9.17
C LEU A 127 3.91 -3.55 -7.83
N GLN A 128 4.42 -4.66 -7.30
CA GLN A 128 4.03 -5.20 -6.00
C GLN A 128 4.26 -4.18 -4.88
N VAL A 129 5.49 -3.66 -4.76
CA VAL A 129 5.84 -2.63 -3.76
C VAL A 129 5.06 -1.33 -4.00
N GLY A 130 4.93 -0.90 -5.26
CA GLY A 130 4.29 0.36 -5.62
C GLY A 130 2.77 0.39 -5.40
N ASN A 131 2.10 -0.74 -5.58
CA ASN A 131 0.65 -0.87 -5.43
C ASN A 131 0.23 -1.15 -3.98
N ALA A 132 1.12 -1.74 -3.17
CA ALA A 132 0.81 -2.08 -1.78
C ALA A 132 0.34 -0.91 -0.91
N VAL A 133 -0.47 -1.24 0.08
CA VAL A 133 -0.71 -0.39 1.25
C VAL A 133 0.54 -0.42 2.14
N PRO A 134 1.05 0.73 2.62
CA PRO A 134 2.15 0.73 3.57
C PRO A 134 1.82 -0.09 4.81
N VAL A 135 2.76 -0.94 5.23
CA VAL A 135 2.57 -1.87 6.35
C VAL A 135 2.25 -1.12 7.66
N PRO A 136 2.96 -0.04 8.05
CA PRO A 136 2.64 0.67 9.31
C PRO A 136 1.26 1.33 9.30
N LEU A 137 0.81 1.81 8.14
CA LEU A 137 -0.54 2.37 7.98
C LEU A 137 -1.60 1.27 8.14
N ALA A 138 -1.41 0.12 7.48
CA ALA A 138 -2.33 -1.01 7.62
C ALA A 138 -2.37 -1.52 9.07
N GLU A 139 -1.21 -1.67 9.72
CA GLU A 139 -1.09 -2.06 11.12
C GLU A 139 -1.85 -1.10 12.04
N ALA A 140 -1.73 0.22 11.84
CA ALA A 140 -2.45 1.21 12.65
C ALA A 140 -3.97 1.10 12.48
N VAL A 141 -4.45 0.88 11.26
CA VAL A 141 -5.88 0.64 10.97
C VAL A 141 -6.37 -0.61 11.71
N PHE A 142 -5.66 -1.72 11.60
CA PHE A 142 -6.05 -2.98 12.23
C PHE A 142 -5.92 -2.94 13.76
N LYS A 143 -4.90 -2.30 14.32
CA LYS A 143 -4.78 -2.09 15.78
C LYS A 143 -5.95 -1.27 16.33
N SER A 144 -6.38 -0.24 15.60
CA SER A 144 -7.55 0.55 15.99
C SER A 144 -8.84 -0.26 15.91
N LEU A 145 -9.00 -1.08 14.86
CA LEU A 145 -10.13 -2.00 14.73
C LEU A 145 -10.17 -3.00 15.88
N VAL A 146 -9.06 -3.70 16.15
CA VAL A 146 -8.96 -4.69 17.25
C VAL A 146 -9.33 -4.08 18.59
N ARG A 147 -8.81 -2.89 18.92
CA ARG A 147 -9.13 -2.20 20.17
C ARG A 147 -10.63 -1.92 20.31
N GLN A 148 -11.28 -1.49 19.24
CA GLN A 148 -12.71 -1.19 19.23
C GLN A 148 -13.56 -2.46 19.21
N ALA A 149 -13.15 -3.50 18.49
CA ALA A 149 -13.80 -4.80 18.51
C ALA A 149 -13.80 -5.41 19.91
N LYS A 150 -12.70 -5.28 20.67
CA LYS A 150 -12.64 -5.69 22.08
C LYS A 150 -13.70 -4.98 22.93
N SER A 151 -13.92 -3.68 22.74
CA SER A 151 -15.01 -2.97 23.45
C SER A 151 -16.42 -3.34 22.98
N LEU A 152 -16.55 -4.09 21.88
CA LEU A 152 -17.80 -4.57 21.30
C LEU A 152 -18.02 -6.07 21.55
N GLY A 153 -17.31 -6.66 22.53
CA GLY A 153 -17.52 -8.06 22.97
C GLY A 153 -16.61 -9.10 22.29
N PHE A 154 -15.53 -8.68 21.63
CA PHE A 154 -14.56 -9.59 21.00
C PHE A 154 -13.24 -9.71 21.82
N GLU A 155 -13.28 -9.63 23.16
CA GLU A 155 -12.07 -9.62 24.00
C GLU A 155 -11.27 -10.93 24.09
N ASN A 156 -11.93 -12.10 24.00
CA ASN A 156 -11.35 -13.37 24.43
C ASN A 156 -10.77 -14.25 23.31
N ARG A 157 -10.58 -13.70 22.10
CA ARG A 157 -9.98 -14.46 20.98
C ARG A 157 -9.38 -13.56 19.91
N SER A 158 -8.49 -14.14 19.11
CA SER A 158 -8.06 -13.53 17.84
C SER A 158 -9.22 -13.49 16.84
N LEU A 159 -9.29 -12.39 16.09
CA LEU A 159 -10.26 -12.23 15.01
C LEU A 159 -9.79 -13.02 13.78
N LYS A 160 -10.63 -13.90 13.25
CA LYS A 160 -10.32 -14.65 12.02
C LYS A 160 -10.63 -13.78 10.81
N ALA A 161 -9.67 -13.67 9.89
CA ALA A 161 -9.80 -12.77 8.75
C ALA A 161 -9.69 -13.48 7.39
N PHE A 162 -10.43 -12.94 6.42
CA PHE A 162 -10.33 -13.27 5.00
C PHE A 162 -9.83 -12.03 4.23
N SER A 163 -8.62 -12.12 3.70
CA SER A 163 -8.00 -11.12 2.83
C SER A 163 -8.38 -11.33 1.37
N LEU A 164 -8.88 -10.30 0.72
CA LEU A 164 -9.24 -10.26 -0.69
C LEU A 164 -8.37 -9.21 -1.41
N PHE A 165 -7.94 -9.49 -2.64
CA PHE A 165 -7.03 -8.61 -3.38
C PHE A 165 -5.73 -8.34 -2.58
N SER A 166 -5.16 -9.40 -2.00
CA SER A 166 -4.06 -9.34 -1.04
C SER A 166 -2.79 -8.71 -1.63
N GLY A 167 -2.60 -8.80 -2.94
CA GLY A 167 -1.37 -8.41 -3.62
C GLY A 167 -0.14 -9.03 -2.95
N ALA A 168 0.90 -8.23 -2.78
CA ALA A 168 2.10 -8.67 -2.06
C ALA A 168 1.94 -8.66 -0.52
N GLY A 169 0.76 -8.36 0.01
CA GLY A 169 0.46 -8.52 1.43
C GLY A 169 0.70 -7.32 2.33
N GLY A 170 0.71 -6.09 1.79
CA GLY A 170 0.89 -4.89 2.63
C GLY A 170 -0.15 -4.78 3.77
N MET A 171 -1.42 -5.08 3.46
CA MET A 171 -2.48 -5.17 4.48
C MET A 171 -2.38 -6.43 5.33
N ASP A 172 -2.08 -7.58 4.71
CA ASP A 172 -1.95 -8.88 5.39
C ASP A 172 -0.88 -8.87 6.47
N ILE A 173 0.29 -8.30 6.17
CA ILE A 173 1.39 -8.11 7.12
C ILE A 173 0.95 -7.13 8.21
N GLY A 174 0.28 -6.03 7.85
CA GLY A 174 -0.26 -5.08 8.84
C GLY A 174 -1.23 -5.74 9.82
N ALA A 175 -2.09 -6.64 9.35
CA ALA A 175 -2.99 -7.43 10.18
C ALA A 175 -2.24 -8.44 11.06
N TYR A 176 -1.27 -9.16 10.48
CA TYR A 176 -0.42 -10.13 11.18
C TYR A 176 0.32 -9.49 12.37
N LEU A 177 0.89 -8.30 12.18
CA LEU A 177 1.63 -7.57 13.23
C LEU A 177 0.78 -7.12 14.43
N THR A 178 -0.55 -7.23 14.36
CA THR A 178 -1.40 -6.93 15.50
C THR A 178 -1.37 -8.01 16.58
N ASP A 179 -0.87 -9.21 16.25
CA ASP A 179 -0.94 -10.43 17.08
C ASP A 179 -2.36 -10.77 17.57
N SER A 180 -3.40 -10.15 16.99
CA SER A 180 -4.81 -10.27 17.39
C SER A 180 -5.74 -10.56 16.22
N ILE A 181 -5.19 -10.59 15.00
CA ILE A 181 -5.88 -10.98 13.78
C ILE A 181 -5.15 -12.18 13.19
N GLU A 182 -5.89 -13.26 13.00
CA GLU A 182 -5.42 -14.44 12.28
C GLU A 182 -6.05 -14.45 10.89
N THR A 183 -5.32 -13.95 9.90
CA THR A 183 -5.72 -14.08 8.50
C THR A 183 -5.62 -15.56 8.12
N LYS A 184 -6.75 -16.22 7.87
CA LYS A 184 -6.77 -17.65 7.53
C LYS A 184 -6.62 -17.89 6.04
N LEU A 185 -7.20 -17.00 5.25
CA LEU A 185 -7.23 -17.09 3.79
C LEU A 185 -6.90 -15.73 3.18
N ALA A 186 -5.99 -15.73 2.22
CA ALA A 186 -5.66 -14.62 1.36
C ALA A 186 -5.92 -14.99 -0.10
N LEU A 187 -6.60 -14.12 -0.83
CA LEU A 187 -7.01 -14.33 -2.22
C LEU A 187 -6.48 -13.21 -3.10
N ASP A 188 -5.75 -13.57 -4.14
CA ASP A 188 -5.36 -12.65 -5.21
C ASP A 188 -5.24 -13.42 -6.54
N ASN A 189 -5.30 -12.74 -7.69
CA ASN A 189 -5.15 -13.40 -9.00
C ASN A 189 -3.77 -13.15 -9.63
N TRP A 190 -2.88 -12.45 -8.94
CA TRP A 190 -1.54 -12.15 -9.41
C TRP A 190 -0.52 -13.15 -8.86
N SER A 191 -0.09 -14.08 -9.72
CA SER A 191 0.80 -15.18 -9.35
C SER A 191 2.07 -14.77 -8.61
N ASP A 192 2.83 -13.78 -9.12
CA ASP A 192 4.06 -13.30 -8.47
C ASP A 192 3.79 -12.70 -7.08
N ALA A 193 2.68 -12.01 -6.91
CA ALA A 193 2.29 -11.42 -5.64
C ALA A 193 1.83 -12.49 -4.63
N CYS A 194 1.09 -13.49 -5.11
CA CYS A 194 0.74 -14.68 -4.32
C CYS A 194 1.99 -15.45 -3.89
N ALA A 195 2.96 -15.65 -4.79
CA ALA A 195 4.22 -16.32 -4.49
C ALA A 195 5.02 -15.55 -3.42
N THR A 196 5.07 -14.22 -3.54
CA THR A 196 5.70 -13.33 -2.57
C THR A 196 5.05 -13.44 -1.18
N LEU A 197 3.73 -13.29 -1.11
CA LEU A 197 3.00 -13.39 0.17
C LEU A 197 3.14 -14.79 0.78
N ARG A 198 3.06 -15.84 -0.04
CA ARG A 198 3.25 -17.23 0.40
C ARG A 198 4.67 -17.49 0.92
N GLY A 199 5.68 -16.90 0.29
CA GLY A 199 7.07 -17.01 0.74
C GLY A 199 7.30 -16.38 2.12
N PHE A 200 6.52 -15.37 2.49
CA PHE A 200 6.66 -14.68 3.77
C PHE A 200 5.69 -15.18 4.86
N LEU A 201 4.40 -15.32 4.56
CA LEU A 201 3.35 -15.69 5.52
C LEU A 201 2.71 -17.06 5.26
N GLY A 202 3.24 -17.89 4.36
CA GLY A 202 2.63 -19.18 3.99
C GLY A 202 2.53 -20.20 5.14
N GLY A 203 3.34 -20.05 6.19
CA GLY A 203 3.21 -20.84 7.43
C GLY A 203 2.06 -20.39 8.34
N HIS A 204 1.46 -19.23 8.07
CA HIS A 204 0.43 -18.61 8.89
C HIS A 204 -0.89 -18.40 8.15
N ILE A 205 -0.86 -18.26 6.82
CA ILE A 205 -2.01 -17.91 5.97
C ILE A 205 -2.07 -18.87 4.77
N CYS A 206 -3.26 -19.36 4.44
CA CYS A 206 -3.50 -20.02 3.16
C CYS A 206 -3.57 -18.96 2.04
N VAL A 207 -2.60 -18.95 1.11
CA VAL A 207 -2.58 -18.02 -0.03
C VAL A 207 -3.11 -18.72 -1.28
N LEU A 208 -4.29 -18.30 -1.73
CA LEU A 208 -4.98 -18.83 -2.89
C LEU A 208 -4.84 -17.89 -4.08
N GLU A 209 -4.26 -18.41 -5.17
CA GLU A 209 -4.22 -17.72 -6.46
C GLU A 209 -5.50 -18.01 -7.24
N ASN A 210 -6.43 -17.05 -7.31
CA ASN A 210 -7.67 -17.20 -8.08
C ASN A 210 -8.34 -15.83 -8.37
N ASP A 211 -9.12 -15.77 -9.44
CA ASP A 211 -9.96 -14.63 -9.76
C ASP A 211 -11.26 -14.68 -8.94
N ILE A 212 -11.44 -13.69 -8.08
CA ILE A 212 -12.61 -13.53 -7.21
C ILE A 212 -13.94 -13.59 -7.98
N SER A 213 -14.00 -13.10 -9.23
CA SER A 213 -15.23 -13.06 -10.03
C SER A 213 -15.73 -14.45 -10.44
N THR A 214 -14.83 -15.44 -10.47
CA THR A 214 -15.14 -16.85 -10.77
C THR A 214 -15.69 -17.60 -9.55
N LEU A 215 -15.49 -17.05 -8.35
CA LEU A 215 -15.81 -17.71 -7.08
C LEU A 215 -17.26 -17.41 -6.64
N LYS A 216 -18.18 -18.31 -6.97
CA LYS A 216 -19.63 -18.11 -6.71
C LYS A 216 -20.10 -18.44 -5.30
N ASN A 217 -19.37 -19.28 -4.54
CA ASN A 217 -19.72 -19.66 -3.16
C ASN A 217 -18.61 -19.25 -2.17
N PRO A 218 -18.64 -18.02 -1.63
CA PRO A 218 -17.67 -17.54 -0.66
C PRO A 218 -17.56 -18.40 0.61
N LEU A 219 -18.68 -18.96 1.11
CA LEU A 219 -18.66 -19.76 2.34
C LEU A 219 -17.94 -21.09 2.14
N SER A 220 -18.26 -21.83 1.09
CA SER A 220 -17.58 -23.10 0.80
C SER A 220 -16.08 -22.89 0.56
N LEU A 221 -15.73 -21.80 -0.14
CA LEU A 221 -14.34 -21.42 -0.34
C LEU A 221 -13.64 -21.14 0.99
N TRP A 222 -14.25 -20.29 1.82
CA TRP A 222 -13.73 -19.94 3.14
C TRP A 222 -13.52 -21.20 3.98
N GLN A 223 -14.54 -22.03 4.18
CA GLN A 223 -14.47 -23.22 5.04
C GLN A 223 -13.40 -24.21 4.54
N LYS A 224 -13.33 -24.42 3.22
CA LYS A 224 -12.37 -25.35 2.61
C LYS A 224 -10.91 -24.94 2.85
N PHE A 225 -10.59 -23.66 2.69
CA PHE A 225 -9.20 -23.20 2.68
C PHE A 225 -8.74 -22.56 4.00
N SER A 226 -9.67 -22.09 4.84
CA SER A 226 -9.35 -21.60 6.19
C SER A 226 -9.29 -22.73 7.24
N GLY A 227 -10.02 -23.83 7.01
CA GLY A 227 -10.25 -24.87 8.02
C GLY A 227 -11.26 -24.46 9.11
N GLU A 228 -11.86 -23.27 9.01
CA GLU A 228 -12.83 -22.75 9.96
C GLU A 228 -14.26 -23.16 9.54
N VAL A 229 -15.10 -23.56 10.51
CA VAL A 229 -16.52 -23.84 10.26
C VAL A 229 -17.32 -22.54 10.22
N GLU A 230 -17.01 -21.65 11.16
CA GLU A 230 -17.64 -20.34 11.30
C GLU A 230 -17.17 -19.36 10.23
N LYS A 231 -18.00 -18.35 9.94
CA LYS A 231 -17.68 -17.26 9.00
C LYS A 231 -16.55 -16.37 9.56
N PRO A 232 -15.81 -15.64 8.71
CA PRO A 232 -14.74 -14.76 9.19
C PRO A 232 -15.30 -13.60 10.03
N ASP A 233 -14.52 -13.15 11.00
CA ASP A 233 -14.81 -11.95 11.79
C ASP A 233 -14.54 -10.67 10.99
N ILE A 234 -13.54 -10.74 10.10
CA ILE A 234 -13.08 -9.61 9.30
C ILE A 234 -12.95 -10.05 7.84
N ILE A 235 -13.48 -9.24 6.93
CA ILE A 235 -13.05 -9.25 5.52
C ILE A 235 -12.26 -7.98 5.24
N PHE A 236 -11.08 -8.09 4.65
CA PHE A 236 -10.32 -6.91 4.26
C PHE A 236 -9.71 -7.02 2.87
N GLY A 237 -9.42 -5.89 2.23
CA GLY A 237 -8.86 -5.91 0.89
C GLY A 237 -8.80 -4.54 0.21
N GLY A 238 -8.00 -4.47 -0.85
CA GLY A 238 -7.84 -3.27 -1.69
C GLY A 238 -8.28 -3.54 -3.13
N PRO A 239 -9.60 -3.61 -3.43
CA PRO A 239 -10.07 -3.88 -4.79
C PRO A 239 -9.54 -2.81 -5.77
N PRO A 240 -8.98 -3.21 -6.93
CA PRO A 240 -8.40 -2.26 -7.87
C PRO A 240 -9.46 -1.33 -8.44
N CYS A 241 -9.17 -0.03 -8.45
CA CYS A 241 -10.07 0.98 -9.03
C CYS A 241 -9.82 1.14 -10.53
N GLN A 242 -10.46 0.29 -11.34
CA GLN A 242 -10.36 0.32 -12.81
C GLN A 242 -10.93 1.61 -13.44
N ALA A 243 -11.74 2.39 -12.71
CA ALA A 243 -12.32 3.64 -13.21
C ALA A 243 -11.28 4.74 -13.52
N PHE A 244 -10.09 4.71 -12.90
CA PHE A 244 -9.04 5.70 -13.16
C PHE A 244 -8.34 5.55 -14.51
N SER A 245 -8.19 4.32 -15.02
CA SER A 245 -7.55 4.11 -16.32
C SER A 245 -8.44 4.59 -17.47
N GLN A 246 -9.76 4.61 -17.26
CA GLN A 246 -10.75 5.04 -18.25
C GLN A 246 -11.13 6.53 -18.17
N ALA A 247 -10.79 7.25 -17.09
CA ALA A 247 -11.06 8.69 -16.99
C ALA A 247 -10.33 9.53 -18.07
N GLY A 248 -9.27 8.99 -18.70
CA GLY A 248 -8.62 9.58 -19.88
C GLY A 248 -9.25 9.20 -21.23
N LYS A 249 -10.19 8.26 -21.26
CA LYS A 249 -10.92 7.81 -22.45
C LYS A 249 -12.40 7.96 -22.19
N GLN A 250 -12.93 9.17 -22.35
CA GLN A 250 -14.37 9.39 -22.40
C GLN A 250 -14.97 8.66 -23.62
N LYS A 251 -15.33 7.38 -23.45
CA LYS A 251 -16.34 6.69 -24.25
C LYS A 251 -17.12 5.76 -23.32
N GLY A 252 -18.44 5.95 -23.33
CA GLY A 252 -19.35 5.50 -22.27
C GLY A 252 -19.38 4.00 -22.04
N PHE A 253 -19.51 3.64 -20.77
CA PHE A 253 -20.11 2.39 -20.29
C PHE A 253 -20.89 2.73 -19.01
N GLN A 254 -22.22 2.70 -19.11
CA GLN A 254 -23.12 2.67 -17.96
C GLN A 254 -23.12 1.22 -17.41
N ASP A 255 -22.09 0.83 -16.65
CA ASP A 255 -22.20 -0.06 -15.46
C ASP A 255 -20.88 -0.68 -14.97
N ASP A 256 -19.81 -0.73 -15.76
CA ASP A 256 -18.58 -1.45 -15.35
C ASP A 256 -17.65 -0.67 -14.39
N ARG A 257 -18.02 0.55 -14.01
CA ARG A 257 -17.19 1.46 -13.22
C ARG A 257 -17.31 1.13 -11.73
N GLY A 258 -16.74 0.00 -11.33
CA GLY A 258 -16.78 -0.47 -9.94
C GLY A 258 -16.75 -1.98 -9.76
N GLY A 259 -16.65 -2.77 -10.84
CA GLY A 259 -16.80 -4.23 -10.80
C GLY A 259 -16.07 -4.92 -9.64
N MET A 260 -14.77 -4.65 -9.45
CA MET A 260 -14.00 -5.30 -8.38
C MET A 260 -14.38 -4.83 -6.97
N ILE A 261 -14.88 -3.60 -6.80
CA ILE A 261 -15.44 -3.12 -5.53
C ILE A 261 -16.75 -3.87 -5.24
N TYR A 262 -17.58 -4.11 -6.26
CA TYR A 262 -18.80 -4.90 -6.10
C TYR A 262 -18.51 -6.38 -5.82
N GLU A 263 -17.45 -6.95 -6.39
CA GLU A 263 -16.99 -8.30 -6.02
C GLU A 263 -16.52 -8.38 -4.56
N PHE A 264 -15.82 -7.36 -4.06
CA PHE A 264 -15.50 -7.24 -2.63
C PHE A 264 -16.79 -7.21 -1.78
N LEU A 265 -17.74 -6.34 -2.14
CA LEU A 265 -19.00 -6.20 -1.41
C LEU A 265 -19.89 -7.45 -1.51
N ARG A 266 -19.79 -8.24 -2.59
CA ARG A 266 -20.48 -9.53 -2.72
C ARG A 266 -19.99 -10.53 -1.69
N PHE A 267 -18.68 -10.57 -1.41
CA PHE A 267 -18.13 -11.41 -0.34
C PHE A 267 -18.59 -10.92 1.04
N VAL A 268 -18.58 -9.60 1.27
CA VAL A 268 -19.10 -9.00 2.52
C VAL A 268 -20.58 -9.32 2.72
N GLU A 269 -21.40 -9.25 1.67
CA GLU A 269 -22.83 -9.58 1.72
C GLU A 269 -23.06 -11.06 2.04
N TYR A 270 -22.34 -11.96 1.39
CA TYR A 270 -22.51 -13.41 1.55
C TYR A 270 -22.02 -13.91 2.92
N LEU A 271 -20.84 -13.45 3.34
CA LEU A 271 -20.21 -13.88 4.59
C LEU A 271 -20.64 -13.04 5.79
N TYR A 272 -21.21 -11.85 5.57
CA TYR A 272 -21.78 -10.97 6.60
C TYR A 272 -20.91 -10.83 7.87
N PRO A 273 -19.60 -10.53 7.72
CA PRO A 273 -18.67 -10.47 8.85
C PRO A 273 -19.05 -9.35 9.83
N PRO A 274 -18.73 -9.48 11.12
CA PRO A 274 -18.77 -8.38 12.08
C PRO A 274 -18.12 -7.08 11.58
N PHE A 275 -16.96 -7.20 10.92
CA PHE A 275 -16.19 -6.07 10.45
C PHE A 275 -15.71 -6.25 9.02
N PHE A 276 -15.51 -5.14 8.30
CA PHE A 276 -14.68 -5.16 7.10
C PHE A 276 -13.78 -3.93 6.99
N VAL A 277 -12.67 -4.08 6.27
CA VAL A 277 -11.74 -2.98 5.96
C VAL A 277 -11.47 -2.96 4.46
N MET A 278 -12.00 -1.96 3.76
CA MET A 278 -11.73 -1.78 2.34
C MET A 278 -10.80 -0.59 2.12
N GLU A 279 -9.68 -0.82 1.43
CA GLU A 279 -8.78 0.23 0.98
C GLU A 279 -9.07 0.64 -0.46
N ASN A 280 -8.83 1.92 -0.77
CA ASN A 280 -8.75 2.39 -2.14
C ASN A 280 -7.86 3.63 -2.31
N VAL A 281 -7.68 4.07 -3.55
CA VAL A 281 -6.95 5.32 -3.85
C VAL A 281 -7.73 6.56 -3.41
N SER A 282 -7.00 7.60 -2.97
CA SER A 282 -7.59 8.83 -2.43
C SER A 282 -8.53 9.57 -3.38
N ASN A 283 -8.29 9.44 -4.68
CA ASN A 283 -9.04 10.15 -5.71
C ASN A 283 -10.44 9.56 -5.92
N LEU A 284 -10.78 8.41 -5.33
CA LEU A 284 -12.07 7.74 -5.54
C LEU A 284 -13.25 8.67 -5.23
N LYS A 285 -13.10 9.55 -4.22
CA LYS A 285 -14.09 10.58 -3.86
C LYS A 285 -14.48 11.51 -5.01
N GLY A 286 -13.57 11.74 -5.96
CA GLY A 286 -13.81 12.63 -7.11
C GLY A 286 -14.23 11.91 -8.39
N ILE A 287 -14.22 10.57 -8.44
CA ILE A 287 -14.60 9.84 -9.66
C ILE A 287 -16.09 10.06 -9.93
N ALA A 288 -16.42 10.33 -11.19
CA ALA A 288 -17.79 10.58 -11.65
C ALA A 288 -18.51 11.68 -10.83
N GLY A 289 -17.78 12.72 -10.40
CA GLY A 289 -18.33 13.80 -9.59
C GLY A 289 -18.71 13.39 -8.17
N GLY A 290 -18.20 12.25 -7.68
CA GLY A 290 -18.56 11.68 -6.37
C GLY A 290 -19.68 10.65 -6.41
N THR A 291 -20.34 10.44 -7.56
CA THR A 291 -21.46 9.50 -7.69
C THR A 291 -21.09 8.07 -7.32
N LEU A 292 -19.96 7.56 -7.82
CA LEU A 292 -19.50 6.20 -7.49
C LEU A 292 -19.20 6.05 -6.00
N TYR A 293 -18.59 7.07 -5.39
CA TYR A 293 -18.30 7.09 -3.96
C TYR A 293 -19.58 7.01 -3.12
N ASN A 294 -20.60 7.80 -3.49
CA ASN A 294 -21.90 7.79 -2.81
C ASN A 294 -22.65 6.45 -2.99
N GLN A 295 -22.63 5.88 -4.20
CA GLN A 295 -23.22 4.56 -4.48
C GLN A 295 -22.58 3.45 -3.64
N ILE A 296 -21.25 3.48 -3.47
CA ILE A 296 -20.54 2.51 -2.62
C ILE A 296 -20.99 2.65 -1.16
N LEU A 297 -21.06 3.88 -0.63
CA LEU A 297 -21.50 4.13 0.74
C LEU A 297 -22.95 3.69 0.96
N GLU A 298 -23.84 3.98 0.02
CA GLU A 298 -25.24 3.56 0.06
C GLU A 298 -25.36 2.03 0.03
N LYS A 299 -24.63 1.35 -0.86
CA LYS A 299 -24.64 -0.13 -0.88
C LYS A 299 -24.15 -0.70 0.45
N MET A 300 -23.05 -0.18 1.01
CA MET A 300 -22.54 -0.62 2.30
C MET A 300 -23.55 -0.41 3.45
N ALA A 301 -24.26 0.72 3.46
CA ALA A 301 -25.30 1.00 4.45
C ALA A 301 -26.52 0.07 4.31
N ASN A 302 -26.92 -0.23 3.07
CA ASN A 302 -28.00 -1.16 2.73
C ASN A 302 -27.65 -2.61 3.06
N LEU A 303 -26.36 -2.97 3.01
CA LEU A 303 -25.85 -4.25 3.51
C LEU A 303 -25.88 -4.38 5.04
N GLY A 304 -26.29 -3.34 5.77
CA GLY A 304 -26.43 -3.42 7.23
C GLY A 304 -25.18 -2.99 8.01
N TYR A 305 -24.32 -2.13 7.46
CA TYR A 305 -23.10 -1.65 8.13
C TYR A 305 -23.15 -0.16 8.44
N ASN A 306 -22.54 0.20 9.58
CA ASN A 306 -22.10 1.56 9.90
C ASN A 306 -20.70 1.76 9.33
N ILE A 307 -20.49 2.85 8.57
CA ILE A 307 -19.25 3.07 7.82
C ILE A 307 -18.51 4.29 8.36
N SER A 308 -17.26 4.08 8.78
CA SER A 308 -16.29 5.15 8.99
C SER A 308 -15.36 5.23 7.79
N VAL A 309 -15.28 6.40 7.16
CA VAL A 309 -14.57 6.58 5.88
C VAL A 309 -13.70 7.83 5.89
N GLY A 310 -12.47 7.72 5.36
CA GLY A 310 -11.52 8.83 5.42
C GLY A 310 -10.22 8.57 4.69
N VAL A 311 -9.54 9.65 4.34
CA VAL A 311 -8.22 9.59 3.70
C VAL A 311 -7.16 9.67 4.78
N LEU A 312 -6.36 8.62 4.90
CA LEU A 312 -5.24 8.54 5.83
C LEU A 312 -3.93 8.81 5.09
N LEU A 313 -3.01 9.54 5.72
CA LEU A 313 -1.65 9.75 5.23
C LEU A 313 -0.70 8.80 5.96
N ALA A 314 0.03 7.98 5.21
CA ALA A 314 0.89 6.94 5.78
C ALA A 314 1.97 7.47 6.74
N ALA A 315 2.45 8.70 6.50
CA ALA A 315 3.42 9.37 7.36
C ALA A 315 2.90 9.59 8.79
N ASP A 316 1.59 9.84 8.95
CA ASP A 316 0.89 9.98 10.24
C ASP A 316 0.96 8.69 11.09
N PHE A 317 1.35 7.57 10.49
CA PHE A 317 1.42 6.24 11.09
C PHE A 317 2.82 5.63 11.02
N GLY A 318 3.86 6.46 10.86
CA GLY A 318 5.26 6.03 10.94
C GLY A 318 5.80 5.41 9.65
N THR A 319 5.07 5.50 8.53
CA THR A 319 5.63 5.16 7.22
C THR A 319 6.53 6.31 6.74
N PRO A 320 7.76 6.07 6.27
CA PRO A 320 8.66 7.12 5.76
C PRO A 320 8.28 7.64 4.37
N GLN A 321 6.98 7.87 4.13
CA GLN A 321 6.43 8.18 2.82
C GLN A 321 5.13 8.98 2.93
N LEU A 322 5.03 10.05 2.12
CA LEU A 322 3.81 10.81 1.91
C LEU A 322 2.89 10.06 0.93
N ARG A 323 2.12 9.09 1.43
CA ARG A 323 1.14 8.31 0.64
C ARG A 323 -0.24 8.40 1.27
N ARG A 324 -1.20 8.93 0.50
CA ARG A 324 -2.61 9.01 0.91
C ARG A 324 -3.39 7.81 0.41
N ARG A 325 -4.27 7.26 1.27
CA ARG A 325 -5.19 6.16 0.95
C ARG A 325 -6.54 6.35 1.62
N LEU A 326 -7.59 6.00 0.89
CA LEU A 326 -8.97 6.05 1.36
C LEU A 326 -9.29 4.71 2.02
N PHE A 327 -9.76 4.74 3.25
CA PHE A 327 -10.22 3.55 3.97
C PHE A 327 -11.71 3.65 4.24
N PHE A 328 -12.39 2.51 4.12
CA PHE A 328 -13.75 2.28 4.59
C PHE A 328 -13.67 1.20 5.66
N LEU A 329 -14.03 1.55 6.88
CA LEU A 329 -14.17 0.63 8.01
C LEU A 329 -15.66 0.40 8.22
N GLY A 330 -16.10 -0.83 7.95
CA GLY A 330 -17.47 -1.26 8.21
C GLY A 330 -17.57 -2.01 9.52
N CYS A 331 -18.55 -1.63 10.33
CA CYS A 331 -19.00 -2.40 11.50
C CYS A 331 -20.47 -2.74 11.30
N ARG A 332 -20.85 -3.99 11.51
CA ARG A 332 -22.24 -4.42 11.40
C ARG A 332 -23.14 -3.64 12.35
N LYS A 333 -24.32 -3.22 11.89
CA LYS A 333 -25.21 -2.31 12.62
C LYS A 333 -25.69 -2.88 13.96
N ASP A 334 -25.89 -4.20 14.02
CA ASP A 334 -26.26 -4.93 15.24
C ASP A 334 -25.13 -5.02 16.27
N ILE A 335 -23.88 -4.73 15.87
CA ILE A 335 -22.71 -4.78 16.74
C ILE A 335 -22.38 -3.38 17.27
N GLY A 336 -22.32 -2.38 16.39
CA GLY A 336 -22.04 -1.01 16.80
C GLY A 336 -21.32 -0.18 15.76
N ASN A 337 -20.37 0.64 16.19
CA ASN A 337 -19.63 1.59 15.36
C ASN A 337 -18.13 1.46 15.63
N ILE A 338 -17.32 1.66 14.59
CA ILE A 338 -15.87 1.78 14.69
C ILE A 338 -15.42 3.03 13.93
N CYS A 339 -14.34 3.65 14.42
CA CYS A 339 -13.74 4.85 13.87
C CYS A 339 -12.37 4.56 13.26
N LEU A 340 -11.95 5.41 12.32
CA LEU A 340 -10.59 5.44 11.79
C LEU A 340 -9.55 5.68 12.91
N PRO A 341 -8.32 5.18 12.73
CA PRO A 341 -7.25 5.43 13.68
C PRO A 341 -6.88 6.93 13.72
N LEU A 342 -6.49 7.39 14.91
CA LEU A 342 -5.88 8.71 15.09
C LEU A 342 -4.40 8.65 14.70
N ALA A 343 -3.89 9.78 14.19
CA ALA A 343 -2.48 9.94 13.88
C ALA A 343 -1.61 9.65 15.11
N THR A 344 -0.45 9.06 14.85
CA THR A 344 0.59 8.76 15.84
C THR A 344 1.87 9.56 15.60
N HIS A 345 1.99 10.14 14.40
CA HIS A 345 3.12 10.93 13.97
C HIS A 345 2.69 12.27 13.35
N SER A 346 3.59 13.24 13.33
CA SER A 346 3.40 14.59 12.81
C SER A 346 4.64 15.12 12.07
N PRO A 347 4.49 16.15 11.20
CA PRO A 347 5.63 16.79 10.56
C PRO A 347 6.42 17.69 11.54
N GLU A 348 5.76 18.18 12.59
CA GLU A 348 6.35 19.03 13.62
C GLU A 348 6.72 18.22 14.86
N LEU A 349 7.78 18.65 15.55
CA LEU A 349 8.23 18.06 16.82
C LEU A 349 7.16 18.26 17.89
N GLU A 350 6.78 17.15 18.56
CA GLU A 350 5.94 17.13 19.76
C GLU A 350 4.56 17.78 19.63
N LEU A 351 4.05 17.98 18.41
CA LEU A 351 2.70 18.49 18.17
C LEU A 351 1.68 17.54 18.85
N PHE A 352 1.14 17.97 20.00
CA PHE A 352 0.27 17.16 20.86
C PHE A 352 0.87 15.82 21.32
N GLY A 353 2.20 15.74 21.49
CA GLY A 353 2.88 14.51 21.90
C GLY A 353 3.01 13.45 20.79
N LEU A 354 2.77 13.82 19.53
CA LEU A 354 2.97 12.96 18.37
C LEU A 354 4.46 12.81 18.04
N ILE A 355 4.82 11.66 17.46
CA ILE A 355 6.19 11.32 17.08
C ILE A 355 6.55 12.02 15.75
N PRO A 356 7.75 12.58 15.56
CA PRO A 356 8.13 13.14 14.26
C PRO A 356 8.08 12.09 13.14
N TYR A 357 7.71 12.51 11.93
CA TYR A 357 7.70 11.63 10.76
C TYR A 357 9.03 10.90 10.56
N VAL A 358 8.94 9.63 10.18
CA VAL A 358 10.10 8.81 9.81
C VAL A 358 10.65 9.31 8.47
N THR A 359 11.97 9.48 8.40
CA THR A 359 12.64 10.03 7.22
C THR A 359 13.19 8.93 6.30
N VAL A 360 13.52 9.29 5.05
CA VAL A 360 14.22 8.39 4.11
C VAL A 360 15.55 7.92 4.68
N GLY A 361 16.31 8.82 5.33
CA GLY A 361 17.59 8.49 5.94
C GLY A 361 17.45 7.42 7.00
N LYS A 362 16.44 7.53 7.88
CA LYS A 362 16.15 6.50 8.89
C LYS A 362 15.67 5.18 8.27
N ALA A 363 14.92 5.23 7.18
CA ALA A 363 14.47 4.04 6.48
C ALA A 363 15.62 3.26 5.82
N PHE A 364 16.63 3.96 5.29
CA PHE A 364 17.76 3.34 4.60
C PHE A 364 18.95 3.04 5.51
N PHE A 365 18.94 3.57 6.73
CA PHE A 365 19.94 3.26 7.74
C PHE A 365 20.16 1.76 7.83
N ASP A 366 21.40 1.29 7.92
CA ASP A 366 21.83 -0.12 8.05
C ASP A 366 21.66 -1.08 6.85
N LEU A 367 21.11 -0.64 5.71
CA LEU A 367 21.15 -1.50 4.50
C LEU A 367 22.61 -1.75 4.07
N PRO A 368 22.97 -2.99 3.67
CA PRO A 368 24.25 -3.25 3.03
C PRO A 368 24.34 -2.47 1.70
N GLU A 369 25.54 -2.37 1.13
CA GLU A 369 25.67 -1.81 -0.21
C GLU A 369 24.92 -2.66 -1.24
N ALA A 370 24.22 -2.00 -2.16
CA ALA A 370 23.49 -2.67 -3.22
C ALA A 370 24.46 -3.29 -4.24
N GLU A 371 24.16 -4.52 -4.66
CA GLU A 371 24.78 -5.11 -5.83
C GLU A 371 24.29 -4.42 -7.10
N PHE A 372 25.09 -4.42 -8.17
CA PHE A 372 24.65 -3.92 -9.47
C PHE A 372 24.16 -5.07 -10.35
N SER A 373 23.09 -4.83 -11.10
CA SER A 373 22.64 -5.77 -12.13
C SER A 373 23.80 -6.09 -13.07
N ARG A 374 24.01 -7.39 -13.32
CA ARG A 374 25.02 -7.89 -14.26
C ARG A 374 24.82 -7.31 -15.66
#